data_AF-A0A964LGH0-F1
#
_entry.id   AF-A0A964LGH0-F1
#
_cell.length_a   1.000
_cell.length_b   1.000
_cell.length_c   1.000
_cell.angle_alpha   90.00
_cell.angle_beta   90.00
_cell.angle_gamma   90.00
#
_symmetry.space_group_name_H-M   'P 1'
#
loop_
_entity.id
_entity.type
_entity.pdbx_description
1 polymer ?
#
loop_
_entity_poly.entity_id
_entity_poly.type
_entity_poly.pdbx_seq_one_letter_code
_entity_poly.pdbx_strand_id
1 'polypeptide(L)'
;MDSFALTLGSFAETMFRWSALAFLLINGSAAAAVFLTRDRSLVNRWTARLVAVNCLLLGTGVAAPAVANAMRLVVSAVSVSQSLPIKVAVE
;
A
#
# COMPACT_ATOMS: atom_id res chain seq x y z
N MET A 1 18.18 -8.33 12.77
CA MET A 1 16.90 -8.50 12.02
C MET A 1 16.01 -7.27 12.16
N ASP A 2 16.15 -6.56 13.27
CA ASP A 2 15.33 -5.41 13.69
C ASP A 2 15.44 -4.23 12.73
N SER A 3 16.64 -3.94 12.21
CA SER A 3 16.84 -2.88 11.20
C SER A 3 16.08 -3.15 9.90
N PHE A 4 15.95 -4.40 9.47
CA PHE A 4 15.21 -4.74 8.24
C PHE A 4 13.69 -4.60 8.44
N ALA A 5 13.18 -5.01 9.61
CA ALA A 5 11.77 -4.82 9.94
C ALA A 5 11.38 -3.34 10.10
N LEU A 6 12.32 -2.51 10.59
CA LEU A 6 12.18 -1.06 10.69
C LEU A 6 12.19 -0.39 9.31
N THR A 7 13.14 -0.71 8.43
CA THR A 7 13.20 -0.11 7.07
C THR A 7 11.99 -0.50 6.22
N LEU A 8 11.52 -1.74 6.33
CA LEU A 8 10.32 -2.20 5.62
C LEU A 8 9.07 -1.47 6.13
N GLY A 9 9.00 -1.20 7.44
CA GLY A 9 7.93 -0.43 8.05
C GLY A 9 7.91 1.03 7.57
N SER A 10 9.05 1.72 7.61
CA SER A 10 9.13 3.12 7.16
C SER A 10 8.86 3.25 5.66
N PHE A 11 9.30 2.29 4.86
CA PHE A 11 9.04 2.27 3.42
C PHE A 11 7.54 2.09 3.12
N ALA A 12 6.88 1.13 3.78
CA ALA A 12 5.45 0.90 3.63
C ALA A 12 4.61 2.12 4.07
N GLU A 13 4.97 2.75 5.18
CA GLU A 13 4.31 3.98 5.65
C GLU A 13 4.47 5.12 4.64
N THR A 14 5.67 5.31 4.10
CA THR A 14 5.95 6.36 3.11
C THR A 14 5.14 6.12 1.83
N MET A 15 5.15 4.89 1.32
CA MET A 15 4.35 4.49 0.15
C MET A 15 2.85 4.71 0.38
N PHE A 16 2.34 4.33 1.55
CA PHE A 16 0.94 4.54 1.90
C PHE A 16 0.59 6.03 1.96
N ARG A 17 1.42 6.86 2.61
CA ARG A 17 1.20 8.31 2.71
C ARG A 17 1.18 8.97 1.35
N TRP A 18 2.12 8.62 0.45
CA TRP A 18 2.14 9.17 -0.91
C TRP A 18 0.94 8.71 -1.74
N SER A 19 0.54 7.43 -1.67
CA SER A 19 -0.66 6.94 -2.35
C SER A 19 -1.93 7.61 -1.82
N ALA A 20 -2.06 7.79 -0.50
CA ALA A 20 -3.20 8.47 0.11
C ALA A 20 -3.28 9.95 -0.28
N LEU A 21 -2.13 10.64 -0.30
CA LEU A 21 -2.06 12.04 -0.68
C LEU A 21 -2.36 12.24 -2.16
N ALA A 22 -1.82 11.37 -3.03
CA ALA A 22 -2.14 11.37 -4.46
C ALA A 22 -3.63 11.08 -4.70
N PHE A 23 -4.22 10.13 -3.98
CA PHE A 23 -5.66 9.84 -4.05
C PHE A 23 -6.49 11.07 -3.69
N LEU A 24 -6.17 11.73 -2.59
CA LEU A 24 -6.89 12.93 -2.16
C LEU A 24 -6.77 14.07 -3.19
N LEU A 25 -5.58 14.30 -3.74
CA LEU A 25 -5.36 15.35 -4.74
C LEU A 25 -6.10 15.07 -6.05
N ILE A 26 -6.09 13.83 -6.52
CA ILE A 26 -6.74 13.44 -7.79
C ILE A 26 -8.26 13.52 -7.64
N ASN A 27 -8.82 13.02 -6.54
CA ASN A 27 -10.26 13.11 -6.30
C ASN A 27 -10.71 14.53 -5.99
N GLY A 28 -9.91 15.29 -5.22
CA GLY A 28 -10.19 16.69 -4.91
C GLY A 28 -10.16 17.59 -6.14
N SER A 29 -9.15 17.42 -7.02
CA SER A 29 -9.07 18.17 -8.28
C SER A 29 -10.20 17.78 -9.25
N ALA A 30 -10.57 16.51 -9.31
CA ALA A 30 -11.73 16.07 -10.09
C ALA A 30 -13.03 16.69 -9.57
N ALA A 31 -13.27 16.67 -8.26
CA ALA A 31 -14.44 17.32 -7.66
C ALA A 31 -14.47 18.83 -7.96
N ALA A 32 -13.33 19.51 -7.81
CA ALA A 32 -13.20 20.93 -8.14
C ALA A 32 -13.49 21.21 -9.62
N ALA A 33 -12.97 20.39 -10.54
CA ALA A 33 -13.21 20.52 -11.97
C ALA A 33 -14.69 20.35 -12.33
N VAL A 34 -15.41 19.41 -11.70
CA VAL A 34 -16.86 19.25 -11.89
C VAL A 34 -17.64 20.46 -11.38
N PHE A 35 -17.28 20.97 -10.19
CA PHE A 35 -17.90 22.17 -9.64
C PHE A 35 -17.69 23.42 -10.51
N LEU A 36 -16.51 23.55 -11.11
CA LEU A 36 -16.13 24.69 -11.96
C LEU A 36 -16.73 24.61 -13.37
N THR A 37 -16.69 23.45 -14.02
CA THR A 37 -17.11 23.32 -15.43
C THR A 37 -18.60 23.03 -15.60
N ARG A 38 -19.25 22.35 -14.63
CA ARG A 38 -20.65 21.90 -14.68
C ARG A 38 -21.07 21.16 -15.97
N ASP A 39 -20.14 20.78 -16.83
CA ASP A 39 -20.40 20.08 -18.09
C ASP A 39 -20.29 18.56 -17.89
N ARG A 40 -21.41 17.86 -18.11
CA ARG A 40 -21.53 16.41 -17.89
C ARG A 40 -20.81 15.58 -18.97
N SER A 41 -20.55 16.15 -20.14
CA SER A 41 -19.84 15.48 -21.24
C SER A 41 -18.35 15.25 -20.91
N LEU A 42 -17.73 16.24 -20.25
CA LEU A 42 -16.35 16.18 -19.78
C LEU A 42 -16.16 15.13 -18.68
N VAL A 43 -17.10 15.09 -17.73
CA VAL A 43 -17.11 14.10 -16.65
C VAL A 43 -17.12 12.69 -17.21
N ASN A 44 -18.02 12.37 -18.14
CA ASN A 44 -18.18 11.02 -18.67
C ASN A 44 -16.89 10.46 -19.32
N ARG A 45 -16.09 11.32 -19.95
CA ARG A 45 -14.80 10.93 -20.56
C ARG A 45 -13.69 10.75 -19.51
N TRP A 46 -13.70 11.57 -18.46
CA TRP A 46 -12.69 11.52 -17.40
C TRP A 46 -12.96 10.46 -16.34
N THR A 47 -14.24 10.08 -16.12
CA THR A 47 -14.63 9.09 -15.12
C THR A 47 -13.88 7.78 -15.27
N ALA A 48 -13.82 7.21 -16.47
CA ALA A 48 -13.09 5.96 -16.70
C ALA A 48 -11.60 6.08 -16.36
N ARG A 49 -10.98 7.23 -16.67
CA ARG A 49 -9.57 7.50 -16.37
C ARG A 49 -9.33 7.67 -14.86
N LEU A 50 -10.20 8.39 -14.18
CA LEU A 50 -10.14 8.58 -12.73
C LEU A 50 -10.37 7.28 -11.97
N VAL A 51 -11.32 6.44 -12.42
CA VAL A 51 -11.54 5.11 -11.84
C VAL A 51 -10.31 4.23 -11.98
N ALA A 52 -9.68 4.20 -13.16
CA ALA A 52 -8.45 3.44 -13.38
C ALA A 52 -7.31 3.90 -12.44
N VAL A 53 -7.12 5.21 -12.29
CA VAL A 53 -6.11 5.79 -11.40
C VAL A 53 -6.41 5.49 -9.92
N ASN A 54 -7.67 5.58 -9.51
CA ASN A 54 -8.10 5.23 -8.15
C ASN A 54 -7.89 3.75 -7.86
N CYS A 55 -8.18 2.85 -8.81
CA CYS A 55 -7.88 1.43 -8.68
C CYS A 55 -6.38 1.17 -8.53
N LEU A 56 -5.54 1.87 -9.30
CA LEU A 56 -4.10 1.75 -9.19
C LEU A 56 -3.59 2.23 -7.82
N LEU A 57 -4.07 3.39 -7.34
CA LEU A 57 -3.67 3.97 -6.05
C LEU A 57 -4.15 3.14 -4.86
N LEU A 58 -5.36 2.59 -4.92
CA LEU A 58 -5.86 1.64 -3.91
C LEU A 58 -5.05 0.34 -3.97
N GLY A 59 -4.77 -0.17 -5.17
CA GLY A 59 -3.95 -1.35 -5.38
C GLY A 59 -2.56 -1.18 -4.76
N THR A 60 -1.85 -0.09 -5.06
CA THR A 60 -0.51 0.16 -4.50
C THR A 60 -0.54 0.52 -3.02
N GLY A 61 -1.51 1.33 -2.59
CA GLY A 61 -1.68 1.74 -1.20
C GLY A 61 -2.04 0.59 -0.26
N VAL A 62 -2.78 -0.42 -0.73
CA VAL A 62 -3.10 -1.63 0.05
C VAL A 62 -2.03 -2.70 -0.10
N ALA A 63 -1.45 -2.89 -1.29
CA ALA A 63 -0.43 -3.91 -1.51
C ALA A 63 0.84 -3.65 -0.70
N ALA A 64 1.30 -2.40 -0.58
CA ALA A 64 2.51 -2.07 0.18
C ALA A 64 2.47 -2.50 1.66
N PRO A 65 1.46 -2.13 2.47
CA PRO A 65 1.36 -2.60 3.85
C PRO A 65 1.07 -4.10 3.94
N ALA A 66 0.31 -4.67 3.00
CA ALA A 66 0.03 -6.10 2.98
C ALA A 66 1.31 -6.94 2.77
N VAL A 67 2.14 -6.56 1.79
CA VAL A 67 3.44 -7.21 1.53
C VAL A 67 4.38 -7.05 2.71
N ALA A 68 4.43 -5.87 3.33
CA ALA A 68 5.27 -5.65 4.51
C ALA A 68 4.85 -6.54 5.70
N ASN A 69 3.55 -6.71 5.94
CA ASN A 69 3.04 -7.61 6.97
C ASN A 69 3.30 -9.08 6.65
N ALA A 70 3.12 -9.50 5.40
CA ALA A 70 3.45 -10.86 4.96
C ALA A 70 4.95 -11.16 5.18
N MET A 71 5.83 -10.22 4.83
CA MET A 71 7.27 -10.36 5.03
C MET A 71 7.63 -10.46 6.53
N ARG A 72 6.97 -9.67 7.39
CA ARG A 72 7.14 -9.75 8.85
C ARG A 72 6.73 -11.12 9.39
N LEU A 73 5.62 -11.69 8.89
CA LEU A 73 5.18 -13.04 9.27
C LEU A 73 6.20 -14.10 8.85
N VAL A 74 6.69 -14.05 7.60
CA VAL A 74 7.73 -14.97 7.11
C VAL A 74 9.00 -14.88 7.96
N VAL A 75 9.47 -13.67 8.24
CA VAL A 75 10.66 -13.46 9.09
C VAL A 75 10.42 -14.02 10.49
N SER A 76 9.24 -13.78 11.10
CA SER A 76 8.92 -14.32 12.43
C SER A 76 8.89 -15.85 12.44
N ALA A 77 8.32 -16.48 11.41
CA ALA A 77 8.28 -17.94 11.29
C ALA A 77 9.68 -18.55 11.11
N VAL A 78 10.54 -17.93 10.28
CA VAL A 78 11.94 -18.36 10.11
C VAL A 78 12.73 -18.19 11.41
N SER A 79 12.51 -17.08 12.13
CA SER A 79 13.16 -16.82 13.43
C SER A 79 12.81 -17.90 14.46
N VAL A 80 11.53 -18.27 14.54
CA VAL A 80 11.04 -19.35 15.43
C VAL A 80 11.66 -20.69 15.03
N SER A 81 11.74 -20.98 13.72
CA SER A 81 12.35 -22.20 13.20
C SER A 81 13.84 -22.32 13.54
N GLN A 82 14.59 -21.21 13.52
CA GLN A 82 16.01 -21.19 13.93
C GLN A 82 16.20 -21.26 15.45
N SER A 83 15.20 -20.88 16.24
CA SER A 83 15.24 -20.96 17.70
C SER A 83 14.90 -22.34 18.26
N LEU A 84 14.39 -23.27 17.43
CA LEU A 84 14.24 -24.68 17.79
C LEU A 84 15.65 -25.27 17.94
N PRO A 85 16.11 -25.52 19.18
CA PRO A 85 17.45 -26.01 19.38
C PRO A 85 17.57 -27.41 18.79
N ILE A 86 18.79 -27.72 18.34
CA ILE A 86 19.37 -29.05 18.13
C ILE A 86 19.35 -29.84 19.46
N LYS A 87 18.19 -29.94 20.11
CA LYS A 87 17.93 -30.66 21.36
C LYS A 87 17.02 -31.87 21.15
N VAL A 88 16.32 -31.96 20.01
CA VAL A 88 15.50 -33.14 19.67
C VAL A 88 16.32 -34.19 18.89
N ALA A 89 17.59 -33.91 18.59
CA ALA A 89 18.48 -34.84 17.87
C ALA A 89 19.48 -35.57 18.78
N VAL A 90 19.37 -35.39 20.10
CA VAL A 90 20.20 -36.09 21.11
C VAL A 90 19.28 -36.56 22.24
N GLU A 91 18.41 -37.52 21.95
CA GLU A 91 17.81 -38.45 22.92
C GLU A 91 17.82 -39.86 22.32
#